data_AF-A0A4P7WVP3-F1
#
_entry.id   AF-A0A4P7WVP3-F1
#
_cell.length_a   1.000
_cell.length_b   1.000
_cell.length_c   1.000
_cell.angle_alpha   90.00
_cell.angle_beta   90.00
_cell.angle_gamma   90.00
#
_symmetry.space_group_name_H-M   'P 1'
#
loop_
_entity.id
_entity.type
_entity.pdbx_description
1 polymer ?
#
loop_
_entity_poly.entity_id
_entity_poly.type
_entity_poly.pdbx_seq_one_letter_code
_entity_poly.pdbx_strand_id
1 'polypeptide(L)'
;MIIPQVQTLLKVFNQKHEASPCLNVASLKSDLKLNSCKLLHSSLKQLEFISFLEVHLNKKDLNEYPLNFLLELDKVKRHARNNAIKSITYYKS
;
A
#
# COMPACT_ATOMS: atom_id res chain seq x y z
N MET A 1 24.96 16.88 42.86
CA MET A 1 25.18 17.03 41.41
C MET A 1 23.85 16.71 40.72
N ILE A 2 23.07 17.72 40.36
CA ILE A 2 21.70 17.53 39.85
C ILE A 2 21.76 17.59 38.33
N ILE A 3 21.38 16.48 37.69
CA ILE A 3 21.52 16.24 36.25
C ILE A 3 20.54 17.16 35.49
N PRO A 4 21.00 18.05 34.59
CA PRO A 4 20.15 19.04 33.90
C PRO A 4 19.04 18.44 33.01
N GLN A 5 19.14 17.15 32.66
CA GLN A 5 18.28 16.53 31.65
C GLN A 5 16.87 16.17 32.15
N VAL A 6 16.67 16.06 33.46
CA VAL A 6 15.35 15.70 34.03
C VAL A 6 14.39 16.89 34.00
N GLN A 7 14.91 18.13 34.06
CA GLN A 7 14.09 19.35 33.99
C GLN A 7 13.46 19.56 32.61
N THR A 8 14.11 19.06 31.56
CA THR A 8 13.60 19.15 30.18
C THR A 8 12.41 18.23 29.95
N LEU A 9 12.39 17.05 30.58
CA LEU A 9 11.31 16.08 30.42
C LEU A 9 10.00 16.54 31.07
N LEU A 10 10.06 17.21 32.22
CA LEU A 10 8.85 17.71 32.91
C LEU A 10 8.20 18.90 32.20
N LYS A 11 8.95 19.68 31.40
CA LYS A 11 8.38 20.78 30.62
C LYS A 11 7.55 20.31 29.43
N VAL A 12 7.84 19.12 28.88
CA VAL A 12 7.07 18.53 27.77
C VAL A 12 5.70 18.02 28.26
N PHE A 13 5.63 17.50 29.50
CA PHE A 13 4.38 16.94 30.04
C PHE A 13 3.33 17.98 30.45
N ASN A 14 3.71 19.25 30.65
CA ASN A 14 2.80 20.32 31.04
C ASN A 14 2.32 21.19 29.86
N GLN A 15 2.60 20.78 28.62
CA GLN A 15 2.09 21.49 27.45
C GLN A 15 0.59 21.23 27.34
N LYS A 16 -0.21 22.23 27.75
CA LYS A 16 -1.66 22.26 27.59
C LYS A 16 -2.00 21.84 26.15
N HIS A 17 -2.72 20.72 26.02
CA HIS A 17 -3.32 20.31 24.76
C HIS A 17 -4.28 21.42 24.31
N GLU A 18 -3.84 22.22 23.35
CA GLU A 18 -4.76 23.00 22.53
C GLU A 18 -5.73 22.04 21.84
N ALA A 19 -6.98 22.50 21.70
CA ALA A 19 -8.08 21.72 21.17
C ALA A 19 -7.68 21.04 19.85
N SER A 20 -7.80 19.71 19.84
CA SER A 20 -7.59 18.89 18.65
C SER A 20 -8.42 19.44 17.50
N PRO A 21 -7.87 19.59 16.28
CA PRO A 21 -8.68 19.95 15.14
C PRO A 21 -9.72 18.83 14.95
N CYS A 22 -10.99 19.20 14.92
CA CYS A 22 -12.08 18.31 14.56
C CYS A 22 -11.82 17.81 13.13
N LEU A 23 -11.23 16.62 13.00
CA LEU A 23 -11.07 15.95 11.71
C LEU A 23 -12.48 15.62 11.20
N ASN A 24 -12.88 16.27 10.11
CA ASN A 24 -14.12 15.95 9.39
C ASN A 24 -14.04 14.51 8.87
N VAL A 25 -14.54 13.55 9.66
CA VAL A 25 -14.50 12.10 9.41
C VAL A 25 -15.09 11.74 8.04
N ALA A 26 -16.05 12.53 7.54
CA ALA A 26 -16.66 12.37 6.22
C ALA A 26 -15.66 12.59 5.06
N SER A 27 -14.80 13.62 5.16
CA SER A 27 -13.77 13.93 4.16
C SER A 27 -12.69 12.85 4.12
N LEU A 28 -12.30 12.33 5.29
CA LEU A 28 -11.30 11.27 5.38
C LEU A 28 -11.79 9.97 4.71
N LYS A 29 -13.08 9.63 4.88
CA LYS A 29 -13.68 8.45 4.24
C LYS A 29 -13.72 8.56 2.71
N SER A 30 -14.01 9.74 2.15
CA SER A 30 -14.03 9.93 0.70
C SER A 30 -12.63 9.80 0.08
N ASP A 31 -11.61 10.33 0.76
CA ASP A 31 -10.23 10.27 0.28
C ASP A 31 -9.67 8.84 0.32
N LEU A 32 -9.96 8.10 1.39
CA LEU A 32 -9.60 6.68 1.50
C LEU A 32 -10.28 5.82 0.42
N LYS A 33 -11.55 6.10 0.12
CA LYS A 33 -12.29 5.42 -0.94
C LYS A 33 -11.69 5.73 -2.32
N LEU A 34 -11.38 7.00 -2.61
CA LEU A 34 -10.73 7.40 -3.86
C LEU A 34 -9.36 6.73 -4.04
N ASN A 35 -8.55 6.68 -2.98
CA ASN A 35 -7.25 6.02 -3.00
C ASN A 35 -7.38 4.51 -3.23
N SER A 36 -8.37 3.87 -2.60
CA SER A 36 -8.66 2.45 -2.82
C SER A 36 -9.12 2.18 -4.27
N CYS A 37 -9.88 3.11 -4.88
CA CYS A 37 -10.27 3.03 -6.29
C CYS A 37 -9.05 3.07 -7.22
N LYS A 38 -8.17 4.06 -7.00
CA LYS A 38 -6.94 4.24 -7.78
C LYS A 38 -6.04 3.01 -7.65
N LEU A 39 -5.88 2.50 -6.42
CA LEU A 39 -5.10 1.29 -6.17
C LEU A 39 -5.70 0.07 -6.85
N LEU A 40 -7.02 -0.11 -6.78
CA LEU A 40 -7.72 -1.18 -7.48
C LEU A 40 -7.49 -1.09 -8.99
N HIS A 41 -7.71 0.08 -9.59
CA HIS A 41 -7.55 0.30 -11.02
C HIS A 41 -6.11 -0.01 -11.47
N SER A 42 -5.10 0.51 -10.75
CA SER A 42 -3.69 0.23 -11.03
C SER A 42 -3.36 -1.25 -10.90
N SER A 43 -3.86 -1.92 -9.85
CA SER A 43 -3.62 -3.35 -9.62
C SER A 43 -4.23 -4.20 -10.75
N LEU A 44 -5.43 -3.85 -11.22
CA LEU A 44 -6.07 -4.54 -12.34
C LEU A 44 -5.29 -4.33 -13.65
N LYS A 45 -4.78 -3.12 -13.91
CA LYS A 45 -3.92 -2.84 -15.07
C LYS A 45 -2.62 -3.63 -15.03
N GLN A 46 -2.00 -3.75 -13.86
CA GLN A 46 -0.82 -4.60 -13.69
C GLN A 46 -1.14 -6.07 -13.99
N LEU A 47 -2.26 -6.59 -13.50
CA LEU A 47 -2.67 -7.98 -13.76
C LEU A 47 -2.99 -8.22 -15.24
N GLU A 48 -3.63 -7.27 -15.91
CA GLU A 48 -3.86 -7.31 -17.36
C GLU A 48 -2.53 -7.41 -18.12
N PHE A 49 -1.58 -6.52 -17.82
CA PHE A 49 -0.25 -6.53 -18.43
C PHE A 49 0.49 -7.84 -18.16
N ILE A 50 0.51 -8.32 -16.92
CA ILE A 50 1.16 -9.58 -16.55
C ILE A 50 0.52 -10.75 -17.31
N SER A 51 -0.81 -10.76 -17.45
CA SER A 51 -1.50 -11.82 -18.20
C SER A 51 -1.08 -11.81 -19.68
N PHE A 52 -0.98 -10.64 -20.30
CA PHE A 52 -0.46 -10.53 -21.67
C PHE A 52 1.00 -10.98 -21.79
N LEU A 53 1.83 -10.61 -20.82
CA LEU A 53 3.22 -11.03 -20.77
C LEU A 53 3.31 -12.56 -20.65
N GLU A 54 2.57 -13.18 -19.73
CA GLU A 54 2.54 -14.64 -19.56
C GLU A 54 2.12 -15.36 -20.85
N VAL A 55 1.11 -14.83 -21.56
CA VAL A 55 0.72 -15.37 -22.88
C VAL A 55 1.86 -15.24 -23.90
N HIS A 56 2.60 -14.13 -23.90
CA HIS A 56 3.75 -13.96 -24.78
C HIS A 56 4.91 -14.89 -24.42
N LEU A 57 5.21 -15.05 -23.13
CA LEU A 57 6.27 -15.92 -22.64
C LEU A 57 5.96 -17.40 -22.91
N ASN A 58 4.70 -17.82 -22.75
CA ASN A 58 4.27 -19.20 -23.04
C ASN A 58 4.36 -19.59 -24.53
N LYS A 59 4.51 -18.62 -25.44
CA LYS A 59 4.79 -18.91 -26.87
C LYS A 59 6.25 -19.32 -27.10
N LYS A 60 7.13 -19.13 -26.11
CA LYS A 60 8.53 -19.56 -26.11
C LYS A 60 8.72 -20.65 -25.06
N ASP A 61 9.82 -21.40 -25.16
CA ASP A 61 10.12 -22.41 -24.13
C ASP A 61 10.49 -21.71 -22.82
N LEU A 62 9.88 -22.10 -21.70
CA LEU A 62 10.11 -21.50 -20.38
C LEU A 62 11.57 -21.60 -19.94
N ASN A 63 12.30 -22.59 -20.48
CA ASN A 63 13.72 -22.81 -20.26
C ASN A 63 14.61 -21.68 -20.85
N GLU A 64 14.07 -20.83 -21.72
CA GLU A 64 14.79 -19.67 -22.27
C GLU A 64 14.90 -18.50 -21.27
N TYR A 65 14.10 -18.51 -20.20
CA TYR A 65 14.04 -17.40 -19.25
C TYR A 65 14.84 -17.70 -17.97
N PRO A 66 15.63 -16.73 -17.48
CA PRO A 66 16.32 -16.89 -16.20
C PRO A 66 15.33 -17.15 -15.06
N LEU A 67 15.63 -18.10 -14.18
CA LEU A 67 14.79 -18.42 -13.02
C LEU A 67 14.46 -17.18 -12.18
N ASN A 68 15.43 -16.28 -11.97
CA ASN A 68 15.22 -15.04 -11.23
C ASN A 68 14.14 -14.15 -11.86
N PHE A 69 14.08 -14.09 -13.20
CA PHE A 69 13.03 -13.33 -13.89
C PHE A 69 11.65 -13.92 -13.59
N LEU A 70 11.51 -15.25 -13.67
CA LEU A 70 10.24 -15.93 -13.39
C LEU A 70 9.80 -15.73 -11.92
N LEU A 71 10.75 -15.77 -10.98
CA LEU A 71 10.48 -15.53 -9.56
C LEU A 71 10.02 -14.09 -9.28
N GLU A 72 10.66 -13.10 -9.90
CA GLU A 72 10.25 -11.70 -9.76
C GLU A 72 8.89 -11.43 -10.40
N LEU A 73 8.62 -12.04 -11.56
CA LEU A 73 7.31 -11.94 -12.21
C LEU A 73 6.20 -12.49 -11.30
N ASP A 74 6.41 -13.66 -10.68
CA ASP A 74 5.45 -14.23 -9.72
C ASP A 74 5.24 -13.32 -8.49
N LYS A 75 6.31 -12.74 -7.94
CA LYS A 75 6.20 -11.79 -6.82
C LYS A 75 5.33 -10.59 -7.17
N VAL A 76 5.58 -9.98 -8.34
CA VAL A 76 4.82 -8.82 -8.82
C VAL A 76 3.35 -9.18 -9.05
N LYS A 77 3.10 -10.36 -9.64
CA LYS A 77 1.73 -10.89 -9.83
C LYS A 77 0.99 -11.10 -8.52
N ARG A 78 1.63 -11.73 -7.53
CA ARG A 78 1.03 -11.93 -6.19
C ARG A 78 0.75 -10.61 -5.50
N HIS A 79 1.65 -9.63 -5.61
CA HIS A 79 1.46 -8.30 -5.03
C HIS A 79 0.23 -7.59 -5.64
N ALA A 80 0.13 -7.55 -6.97
CA ALA A 80 -1.00 -6.94 -7.66
C ALA A 80 -2.33 -7.63 -7.32
N ARG A 81 -2.35 -8.97 -7.23
CA ARG A 81 -3.53 -9.74 -6.78
C ARG A 81 -3.97 -9.36 -5.38
N ASN A 82 -3.02 -9.33 -4.43
CA ASN A 82 -3.32 -9.01 -3.04
C ASN A 82 -3.88 -7.58 -2.90
N ASN A 83 -3.33 -6.62 -3.63
CA ASN A 83 -3.83 -5.24 -3.61
C ASN A 83 -5.23 -5.15 -4.22
N ALA A 84 -5.50 -5.83 -5.33
CA ALA A 84 -6.83 -5.88 -5.93
C ALA A 84 -7.86 -6.48 -4.96
N ILE A 85 -7.55 -7.61 -4.32
CA ILE A 85 -8.43 -8.25 -3.32
C ILE A 85 -8.70 -7.30 -2.16
N LYS A 86 -7.66 -6.73 -1.56
CA LYS A 86 -7.81 -5.79 -0.43
C LYS A 86 -8.70 -4.60 -0.79
N SER A 87 -8.48 -4.00 -1.96
CA SER A 87 -9.32 -2.88 -2.41
C SER A 87 -10.76 -3.30 -2.68
N ILE A 88 -10.99 -4.46 -3.30
CA ILE A 88 -12.36 -5.00 -3.51
C ILE A 88 -13.05 -5.25 -2.16
N THR A 89 -12.36 -5.87 -1.20
CA THR A 89 -12.90 -6.13 0.13
C THR A 89 -13.26 -4.83 0.83
N TYR A 90 -12.41 -3.80 0.75
CA TYR A 90 -12.71 -2.47 1.30
C TYR A 90 -13.98 -1.86 0.70
N TYR A 91 -14.20 -2.03 -0.61
CA TYR A 91 -15.40 -1.52 -1.28
C TYR A 91 -16.70 -2.28 -0.95
N LYS A 92 -16.59 -3.54 -0.58
CA LYS A 92 -17.73 -4.39 -0.20
C LYS A 92 -18.11 -4.28 1.28
N SER A 93 -17.22 -3.74 2.11
CA SER A 93 -17.42 -3.54 3.55
C SER A 93 -18.16 -2.23 3.82
#